data_AF-A0A8T3CCA6-F1
#
_entry.id   AF-A0A8T3CCA6-F1
#
_cell.length_a   1.000
_cell.length_b   1.000
_cell.length_c   1.000
_cell.angle_alpha   90.00
_cell.angle_beta   90.00
_cell.angle_gamma   90.00
#
_symmetry.space_group_name_H-M   'P 1'
#
loop_
_entity.id
_entity.type
_entity.pdbx_description
1 polymer ?
#
loop_
_entity_poly.entity_id
_entity_poly.type
_entity_poly.pdbx_seq_one_letter_code
_entity_poly.pdbx_strand_id
1 'polypeptide(L)'
;MKYLGIWYKKIPVQTVVWVANRDSPLSDSFGSLKIGEAGNVILFDGLQKAIWSTAALSKLSNPVAQLLDKGNFVRRNSDNVSESYIWESFNCPCDTLLPGMKLGWNLKAGFESDLTSWKSSDDPSSGDYAFKLDIGGSPEIFLQEWSMDSIQW
;
A
#
# COMPACT_ATOMS: atom_id res chain seq x y z
N MET A 1 15.22 -9.91 -7.05
CA MET A 1 14.23 -8.84 -6.89
C MET A 1 14.24 -8.34 -5.45
N LYS A 2 14.07 -7.04 -5.23
CA LYS A 2 13.94 -6.46 -3.89
C LYS A 2 12.69 -5.59 -3.78
N TYR A 3 12.17 -5.53 -2.57
CA TYR A 3 10.93 -4.84 -2.24
C TYR A 3 11.11 -3.96 -1.01
N LEU A 4 10.39 -2.85 -0.99
CA LEU A 4 10.16 -2.05 0.20
C LEU A 4 8.88 -2.56 0.87
N GLY A 5 8.98 -3.02 2.11
CA GLY A 5 7.83 -3.56 2.84
C GLY A 5 7.85 -3.27 4.33
N ILE A 6 6.71 -3.54 4.96
CA ILE A 6 6.47 -3.45 6.40
C ILE A 6 6.23 -4.86 6.92
N TRP A 7 6.80 -5.22 8.06
CA TRP A 7 6.63 -6.53 8.69
C TRP A 7 6.59 -6.41 10.22
N TYR A 8 6.10 -7.45 10.89
CA TYR A 8 6.10 -7.50 12.35
C TYR A 8 7.52 -7.60 12.93
N LYS A 9 7.95 -6.60 13.69
CA LYS A 9 9.30 -6.54 14.28
C LYS A 9 9.59 -7.63 15.32
N LYS A 10 8.57 -8.08 16.07
CA LYS A 10 8.73 -8.98 17.22
C LYS A 10 8.37 -10.44 16.92
N ILE A 11 7.97 -10.76 15.69
CA ILE A 11 7.68 -12.14 15.27
C ILE A 11 8.94 -12.70 14.60
N PRO A 12 9.48 -13.86 15.04
CA PRO A 12 10.73 -14.41 14.48
C PRO A 12 10.63 -14.74 12.99
N VAL A 13 9.48 -15.25 12.57
CA VAL A 13 9.17 -15.49 11.15
C VAL A 13 8.78 -14.16 10.52
N GLN A 14 9.50 -13.75 9.47
CA GLN A 14 9.24 -12.50 8.78
C GLN A 14 7.85 -12.53 8.14
N THR A 15 6.90 -11.86 8.79
CA THR A 15 5.52 -11.76 8.34
C THR A 15 5.32 -10.37 7.75
N VAL A 16 5.40 -10.27 6.43
CA VAL A 16 5.21 -9.02 5.67
C VAL A 16 3.72 -8.71 5.59
N VAL A 17 3.37 -7.45 5.84
CA VAL A 17 1.96 -6.99 5.91
C VAL A 17 1.64 -5.91 4.89
N TRP A 18 2.66 -5.35 4.24
CA TRP A 18 2.50 -4.33 3.21
C TRP A 18 3.77 -4.25 2.35
N VAL A 19 3.61 -4.06 1.04
CA VAL A 19 4.69 -3.96 0.05
C VAL A 19 4.43 -2.80 -0.90
N ALA A 20 5.31 -1.80 -0.93
CA ALA A 20 5.11 -0.59 -1.74
C ALA A 20 5.15 -0.88 -3.24
N ASN A 21 6.23 -1.53 -3.68
CA ASN A 21 6.57 -1.73 -5.08
C ASN A 21 6.32 -3.18 -5.53
N ARG A 22 5.18 -3.75 -5.12
CA ARG A 22 4.88 -5.17 -5.28
C ARG A 22 4.89 -5.64 -6.74
N ASP A 23 4.44 -4.80 -7.67
CA ASP A 23 4.40 -5.09 -9.11
C ASP A 23 5.55 -4.46 -9.90
N SER A 24 6.43 -3.70 -9.21
CA SER A 24 7.59 -3.03 -9.78
C SER A 24 8.82 -3.31 -8.90
N PRO A 25 9.32 -4.56 -8.85
CA PRO A 25 10.46 -4.91 -8.02
C PRO A 25 11.73 -4.15 -8.43
N LEU A 26 12.62 -3.93 -7.47
CA LEU A 26 13.99 -3.51 -7.75
C LEU A 26 14.78 -4.70 -8.32
N SER A 27 15.34 -4.50 -9.52
CA SER A 27 16.15 -5.51 -10.20
C SER A 27 17.57 -5.61 -9.64
N ASP A 28 18.08 -4.53 -9.07
CA ASP A 28 19.44 -4.43 -8.54
C ASP A 28 19.49 -4.58 -7.01
N SER A 29 20.70 -4.59 -6.47
CA SER A 29 20.94 -4.68 -5.04
C SER A 29 20.80 -3.34 -4.31
N PHE A 30 20.63 -2.23 -5.02
CA PHE A 30 20.71 -0.88 -4.48
C PHE A 30 19.39 -0.15 -4.67
N GLY A 31 18.82 0.35 -3.59
CA GLY A 31 17.62 1.18 -3.64
C GLY A 31 17.69 2.28 -2.61
N SER A 32 17.03 3.40 -2.88
CA SER A 32 16.94 4.50 -1.92
C SER A 32 15.52 5.05 -1.84
N LEU A 33 15.02 5.21 -0.62
CA LEU A 33 13.74 5.84 -0.34
C LEU A 33 13.98 7.29 0.06
N LYS A 34 13.40 8.24 -0.67
CA LYS A 34 13.60 9.68 -0.47
C LYS A 34 12.28 10.43 -0.52
N ILE A 35 12.26 11.62 0.07
CA ILE A 35 11.20 12.61 -0.16
C ILE A 35 11.67 13.49 -1.33
N GLY A 36 10.87 13.53 -2.40
CA GLY A 36 11.12 14.35 -3.58
C GLY A 36 10.77 15.83 -3.37
N GLU A 37 11.07 16.67 -4.36
CA GLU A 37 10.87 18.12 -4.27
C GLU A 37 9.41 18.54 -4.12
N ALA A 38 8.48 17.76 -4.66
CA ALA A 38 7.04 17.97 -4.47
C ALA A 38 6.52 17.43 -3.13
N GLY A 39 7.38 16.76 -2.36
CA GLY A 39 7.06 16.15 -1.07
C GLY A 39 6.53 14.73 -1.17
N ASN A 40 6.44 14.12 -2.35
CA ASN A 40 6.18 12.68 -2.49
C ASN A 40 7.32 11.82 -1.95
N VAL A 41 6.95 10.68 -1.39
CA VAL A 41 7.89 9.59 -1.10
C VAL A 41 8.15 8.83 -2.39
N ILE A 42 9.42 8.67 -2.77
CA ILE A 42 9.87 8.03 -4.01
C ILE A 42 10.90 6.95 -3.67
N LEU A 43 10.70 5.76 -4.23
CA LEU A 43 11.68 4.68 -4.25
C LEU A 43 12.47 4.74 -5.57
N PHE A 44 13.78 4.89 -5.47
CA PHE A 44 14.70 4.87 -6.60
C PHE A 44 15.52 3.59 -6.64
N ASP A 45 15.86 3.13 -7.86
CA ASP A 45 16.89 2.11 -8.08
C ASP A 45 18.32 2.67 -7.96
N GLY A 46 19.33 1.83 -8.17
CA GLY A 46 20.73 2.19 -8.12
C GLY A 46 21.17 3.19 -9.20
N LEU A 47 20.40 3.31 -10.29
CA LEU A 47 20.61 4.29 -11.36
C LEU A 47 19.82 5.60 -11.14
N GLN A 48 19.20 5.77 -9.97
CA GLN A 48 18.34 6.90 -9.63
C GLN A 48 17.09 7.02 -10.53
N LYS A 49 16.63 5.91 -11.11
CA LYS A 49 15.31 5.86 -11.77
C LYS A 49 14.24 5.60 -10.71
N ALA A 50 13.14 6.36 -10.78
CA ALA A 50 12.00 6.16 -9.89
C ALA A 50 11.25 4.86 -10.26
N ILE A 51 11.09 3.98 -9.29
CA ILE A 51 10.43 2.68 -9.43
C ILE A 51 9.03 2.69 -8.82
N TRP A 52 8.84 3.47 -7.76
CA TRP A 52 7.55 3.67 -7.10
C TRP A 52 7.48 5.06 -6.47
N SER A 53 6.29 5.66 -6.44
CA SER A 53 6.07 6.94 -5.78
C SER A 53 4.65 7.06 -5.25
N THR A 54 4.50 7.71 -4.10
CA THR A 54 3.20 8.25 -3.66
C THR A 54 2.72 9.35 -4.62
N ALA A 55 1.40 9.51 -4.78
CA ALA A 55 0.83 10.57 -5.61
C ALA A 55 1.18 11.96 -5.06
N ALA A 56 1.52 12.94 -5.89
CA ALA A 56 1.76 14.33 -5.49
C ALA A 56 0.83 15.26 -6.27
N LEU A 57 -0.27 15.68 -5.64
CA LEU A 57 -1.22 16.63 -6.25
C LEU A 57 -0.75 18.08 -6.16
N SER A 58 0.02 18.41 -5.12
CA SER A 58 0.58 19.73 -4.89
C SER A 58 1.88 19.63 -4.10
N LYS A 59 2.71 20.68 -4.19
CA LYS A 59 3.96 20.77 -3.43
C LYS A 59 3.65 20.94 -1.95
N LEU A 60 4.27 20.11 -1.11
CA LEU A 60 4.11 20.15 0.33
C LEU A 60 5.14 21.05 1.01
N SER A 61 4.72 21.70 2.10
CA SER A 61 5.62 22.44 2.99
C SER A 61 6.10 21.52 4.10
N ASN A 62 7.42 21.38 4.26
CA ASN A 62 8.05 20.51 5.26
C ASN A 62 7.45 19.08 5.32
N PRO A 63 7.45 18.35 4.19
CA PRO A 63 6.92 16.99 4.14
C PRO A 63 7.71 16.02 5.04
N VAL A 64 6.99 15.14 5.71
CA VAL A 64 7.53 14.06 6.55
C VAL A 64 6.88 12.74 6.13
N ALA A 65 7.71 11.71 6.04
CA ALA A 65 7.28 10.31 5.94
C ALA A 65 7.43 9.65 7.31
N GLN A 66 6.38 9.02 7.81
CA GLN A 66 6.35 8.47 9.17
C GLN A 66 5.66 7.10 9.17
N LEU A 67 6.25 6.12 9.86
CA LEU A 67 5.56 4.89 10.22
C LEU A 67 4.92 5.08 11.60
N LEU A 68 3.60 4.98 11.68
CA LEU A 68 2.84 5.06 12.92
C LEU A 68 2.84 3.73 13.66
N ASP A 69 2.56 3.76 14.97
CA ASP A 69 2.55 2.54 15.82
C ASP A 69 1.54 1.49 15.37
N LYS A 70 0.47 1.92 14.68
CA LYS A 70 -0.54 1.01 14.09
C LYS A 70 -0.06 0.32 12.81
N GLY A 71 1.14 0.62 12.32
CA GLY A 71 1.69 0.09 11.07
C GLY A 71 1.32 0.89 9.82
N ASN A 72 0.59 2.00 9.97
CA ASN A 72 0.25 2.89 8.86
C ASN A 72 1.45 3.77 8.50
N PHE A 73 1.97 3.61 7.28
CA PHE A 73 3.00 4.47 6.74
C PHE A 73 2.34 5.68 6.08
N VAL A 74 2.61 6.86 6.62
CA VAL A 74 1.92 8.09 6.25
C VAL A 74 2.88 9.13 5.71
N ARG A 75 2.36 9.97 4.81
CA ARG A 75 2.99 11.22 4.40
C ARG A 75 2.14 12.39 4.87
N ARG A 76 2.75 13.33 5.57
CA ARG A 76 2.08 14.53 6.13
C ARG A 76 3.04 15.73 6.16
N ASN A 77 2.50 16.92 6.40
CA ASN A 77 3.33 18.07 6.76
C ASN A 77 3.77 17.96 8.22
N SER A 78 4.99 18.39 8.55
CA SER A 78 5.51 18.39 9.92
C SER A 78 4.57 19.10 10.90
N ASP A 79 3.99 20.21 10.46
CA ASP A 79 3.21 21.14 11.27
C ASP A 79 1.78 20.64 11.49
N ASN A 80 1.37 19.58 10.78
CA ASN A 80 0.08 18.96 10.97
C ASN A 80 0.14 17.96 12.14
N VAL A 81 -0.44 18.37 13.27
CA VAL A 81 -0.57 17.57 14.49
C VAL A 81 -1.83 16.69 14.47
N SER A 82 -2.76 16.94 13.55
CA SER A 82 -3.97 16.13 13.39
C SER A 82 -3.71 14.87 12.56
N GLU A 83 -4.57 13.85 12.67
CA GLU A 83 -4.57 12.65 11.82
C GLU A 83 -5.08 12.93 10.39
N SER A 84 -4.80 14.13 9.86
CA SER A 84 -5.10 14.50 8.47
C SER A 84 -3.88 14.22 7.60
N TYR A 85 -3.84 13.01 7.05
CA TYR A 85 -2.72 12.55 6.23
C TYR A 85 -2.96 12.83 4.75
N ILE A 86 -1.89 13.12 4.03
CA ILE A 86 -1.93 13.46 2.60
C ILE A 86 -1.84 12.18 1.75
N TRP A 87 -1.20 11.15 2.30
CA TRP A 87 -1.17 9.81 1.75
C TRP A 87 -0.95 8.81 2.89
N GLU A 88 -1.54 7.63 2.78
CA GLU A 88 -1.49 6.57 3.80
C GLU A 88 -1.41 5.21 3.12
N SER A 89 -0.56 4.33 3.63
CA SER A 89 -0.48 2.94 3.16
C SER A 89 -1.77 2.17 3.42
N PHE A 90 -2.54 2.55 4.45
CA PHE A 90 -3.82 1.92 4.78
C PHE A 90 -4.90 2.10 3.70
N ASN A 91 -4.77 3.09 2.81
CA ASN A 91 -5.67 3.29 1.66
C ASN A 91 -5.18 2.54 0.40
N CYS A 92 -4.00 1.91 0.46
CA CYS A 92 -3.44 1.10 -0.62
C CYS A 92 -2.95 -0.24 -0.05
N PRO A 93 -3.86 -1.09 0.46
CA PRO A 93 -3.54 -2.40 1.01
C PRO A 93 -2.82 -3.33 0.00
N CYS A 94 -2.18 -4.37 0.52
CA CYS A 94 -1.71 -5.51 -0.28
C CYS A 94 -2.66 -6.70 -0.07
N ASP A 95 -2.20 -7.76 0.58
CA ASP A 95 -2.96 -8.98 0.88
C ASP A 95 -3.47 -9.04 2.33
N THR A 96 -3.12 -8.05 3.16
CA THR A 96 -3.34 -8.08 4.61
C THR A 96 -4.18 -6.90 5.08
N LEU A 97 -5.14 -7.17 5.98
CA LEU A 97 -5.91 -6.14 6.70
C LEU A 97 -5.41 -6.04 8.16
N LEU A 98 -4.72 -4.95 8.49
CA LEU A 98 -4.24 -4.66 9.85
C LEU A 98 -5.33 -3.99 10.70
N PRO A 99 -5.23 -4.07 12.05
CA PRO A 99 -6.09 -3.30 12.94
C PRO A 99 -6.07 -1.79 12.62
N GLY A 100 -7.25 -1.22 12.37
CA GLY A 100 -7.43 0.19 12.02
C GLY A 100 -7.48 0.48 10.53
N MET A 101 -7.17 -0.50 9.66
CA MET A 101 -7.45 -0.40 8.23
C MET A 101 -8.95 -0.49 7.94
N LYS A 102 -9.37 0.05 6.80
CA LYS A 102 -10.75 -0.03 6.31
C LYS A 102 -10.75 -0.80 5.00
N LEU A 103 -11.61 -1.80 4.91
CA LEU A 103 -11.87 -2.56 3.68
C LEU A 103 -13.15 -2.01 3.03
N GLY A 104 -13.16 -1.93 1.71
CA GLY A 104 -14.31 -1.52 0.89
C GLY A 104 -14.25 -0.06 0.44
N TRP A 105 -15.43 0.54 0.23
CA TRP A 105 -15.55 1.81 -0.47
C TRP A 105 -15.42 3.04 0.43
N ASN A 106 -14.54 3.96 0.04
CA ASN A 106 -14.61 5.34 0.49
C ASN A 106 -15.49 6.16 -0.45
N LEU A 107 -16.80 6.19 -0.17
CA LEU A 107 -17.80 6.86 -1.02
C LEU A 107 -17.54 8.36 -1.23
N LYS A 108 -16.90 9.03 -0.25
CA LYS A 108 -16.58 10.46 -0.36
C LYS A 108 -15.39 10.71 -1.29
N ALA A 109 -14.38 9.85 -1.24
CA ALA A 109 -13.16 9.99 -2.03
C ALA A 109 -13.23 9.24 -3.39
N GLY A 110 -14.22 8.36 -3.57
CA GLY A 110 -14.46 7.65 -4.82
C GLY A 110 -13.45 6.55 -5.12
N PHE A 111 -12.85 5.93 -4.10
CA PHE A 111 -11.95 4.79 -4.28
C PHE A 111 -12.34 3.60 -3.40
N GLU A 112 -12.01 2.40 -3.89
CA GLU A 112 -12.16 1.13 -3.18
C GLU A 112 -10.82 0.72 -2.56
N SER A 113 -10.88 0.12 -1.37
CA SER A 113 -9.74 -0.57 -0.75
C SER A 113 -10.05 -2.05 -0.66
N ASP A 114 -9.37 -2.85 -1.46
CA ASP A 114 -9.50 -4.31 -1.54
C ASP A 114 -8.19 -5.01 -1.22
N LEU A 115 -8.25 -6.27 -0.78
CA LEU A 115 -7.02 -7.05 -0.58
C LEU A 115 -6.73 -7.85 -1.83
N THR A 116 -5.52 -7.78 -2.36
CA THR A 116 -5.08 -8.63 -3.47
C THR A 116 -3.97 -9.57 -2.98
N SER A 117 -4.20 -10.87 -3.14
CA SER A 117 -3.28 -11.96 -2.79
C SER A 117 -1.88 -11.75 -3.38
N TRP A 118 -0.87 -12.36 -2.77
CA TRP A 118 0.43 -12.55 -3.40
C TRP A 118 0.32 -13.61 -4.50
N LYS A 119 1.14 -13.48 -5.54
CA LYS A 119 1.19 -14.44 -6.64
C LYS A 119 1.68 -15.82 -6.19
N SER A 120 2.56 -15.88 -5.20
CA SER A 120 2.99 -17.11 -4.54
C SER A 120 3.61 -16.81 -3.17
N SER A 121 4.03 -17.83 -2.42
CA SER A 121 4.70 -17.65 -1.12
C SER A 121 5.96 -16.79 -1.17
N ASP A 122 6.65 -16.77 -2.31
CA ASP A 122 7.94 -16.07 -2.47
C ASP A 122 7.86 -14.87 -3.44
N ASP A 123 6.69 -14.62 -4.03
CA ASP A 123 6.46 -13.53 -4.99
C ASP A 123 5.31 -12.62 -4.52
N PRO A 124 5.61 -11.43 -3.98
CA PRO A 124 4.60 -10.51 -3.47
C PRO A 124 3.85 -9.73 -4.55
N SER A 125 4.17 -9.92 -5.83
CA SER A 125 3.38 -9.32 -6.92
C SER A 125 1.91 -9.72 -6.82
N SER A 126 1.04 -8.93 -7.46
CA SER A 126 -0.40 -9.15 -7.45
C SER A 126 -0.74 -10.53 -8.01
N GLY A 127 -1.36 -11.36 -7.17
CA GLY A 127 -1.85 -12.68 -7.51
C GLY A 127 -3.28 -12.68 -8.05
N ASP A 128 -3.82 -13.88 -8.23
CA ASP A 128 -5.09 -14.08 -8.94
C ASP A 128 -6.33 -13.91 -8.06
N TYR A 129 -6.19 -13.73 -6.75
CA TYR A 129 -7.33 -13.56 -5.83
C TYR A 129 -7.40 -12.15 -5.24
N ALA A 130 -8.61 -11.60 -5.18
CA ALA A 130 -8.90 -10.35 -4.50
C ALA A 130 -10.11 -10.49 -3.56
N PHE A 131 -10.04 -9.87 -2.38
CA PHE A 131 -11.11 -9.83 -1.38
C PHE A 131 -11.73 -8.43 -1.37
N LYS A 132 -12.98 -8.31 -1.81
CA LYS A 132 -13.64 -7.05 -2.20
C LYS A 132 -15.00 -6.88 -1.55
N LEU A 133 -15.47 -5.64 -1.49
CA LEU A 133 -16.82 -5.28 -1.02
C LEU A 133 -17.63 -4.75 -2.20
N ASP A 134 -18.66 -5.50 -2.61
CA ASP A 134 -19.65 -5.01 -3.57
C ASP A 134 -20.69 -4.18 -2.83
N ILE A 135 -21.10 -3.08 -3.44
CA ILE A 135 -22.12 -2.16 -2.93
C ILE A 135 -23.21 -1.89 -3.98
N GLY A 136 -23.24 -2.63 -5.09
CA GLY A 136 -24.27 -2.49 -6.13
C GLY A 136 -25.69 -2.83 -5.68
N GLY A 137 -25.83 -3.54 -4.56
CA GLY A 137 -27.10 -3.87 -3.90
C GLY A 137 -26.98 -3.78 -2.37
N SER A 138 -27.22 -4.90 -1.69
CA SER A 138 -26.82 -5.02 -0.28
C SER A 138 -25.30 -5.17 -0.21
N PRO A 139 -24.60 -4.49 0.73
CA PRO A 139 -23.15 -4.63 0.84
C PRO A 139 -22.74 -6.08 1.12
N GLU A 140 -21.98 -6.68 0.22
CA GLU A 140 -21.55 -8.07 0.26
C GLU A 140 -20.06 -8.19 0.00
N ILE A 141 -19.40 -9.11 0.72
CA ILE A 141 -17.97 -9.35 0.58
C ILE A 141 -17.77 -10.63 -0.23
N PHE A 142 -16.93 -10.57 -1.25
CA PHE A 142 -16.66 -11.70 -2.13
C PHE A 142 -15.17 -11.89 -2.36
N LEU A 143 -14.81 -13.14 -2.66
CA LEU A 143 -13.49 -13.51 -3.15
C LEU A 143 -13.57 -13.60 -4.67
N GLN A 144 -12.92 -12.67 -5.35
CA GLN A 144 -12.83 -12.63 -6.80
C GLN A 144 -11.55 -13.31 -7.27
N GLU A 145 -11.67 -14.21 -8.24
CA GLU A 145 -10.54 -14.72 -9.00
C GLU A 145 -10.43 -13.94 -10.31
N TRP A 146 -9.23 -13.50 -10.70
CA TRP A 146 -9.05 -12.72 -11.93
C TRP A 146 -9.27 -13.56 -13.20
N SER A 147 -9.28 -14.90 -13.09
CA SER A 147 -9.43 -15.83 -14.23
C SER A 147 -10.79 -16.53 -14.34
N MET A 148 -11.71 -16.35 -13.39
CA MET A 148 -13.06 -16.93 -13.42
C MET A 148 -14.07 -15.96 -12.77
N ASP A 149 -15.31 -15.92 -13.30
CA ASP A 149 -16.41 -15.15 -12.72
C ASP A 149 -16.50 -15.35 -11.19
N SER A 150 -16.78 -14.27 -10.47
CA SER A 150 -16.69 -14.19 -9.00
C SER A 150 -17.41 -15.33 -8.28
N ILE A 151 -16.74 -15.93 -7.29
CA ILE A 151 -17.34 -16.94 -6.40
C ILE A 151 -18.04 -16.19 -5.26
N GLN A 152 -19.37 -16.27 -5.23
CA GLN A 152 -20.23 -15.74 -4.16
C GLN A 152 -20.52 -16.88 -3.16
N TRP A 153 -20.55 -16.57 -1.86
CA TRP A 153 -20.91 -17.51 -0.78
C TRP A 153 -22.27 -17.17 -0.17
#